data_AF-E2AKH1-F1
#
_entry.id   AF-E2AKH1-F1
#
_cell.length_a   1.000
_cell.length_b   1.000
_cell.length_c   1.000
_cell.angle_alpha   90.00
_cell.angle_beta   90.00
_cell.angle_gamma   90.00
#
_symmetry.space_group_name_H-M   'P 1'
#
loop_
_entity.id
_entity.type
_entity.pdbx_description
1 polymer ?
#
loop_
_entity_poly.entity_id
_entity_poly.type
_entity_poly.pdbx_seq_one_letter_code
_entity_poly.pdbx_strand_id
1 'polypeptide(L)'
;LEKDQWIILNLQQTGYYRVNYDTENWRKIALYLNSEEYRNIHVLNRAQIIDDAFHFVIEQKLEFSVFWELAIYLQKEKDCMTWYPMIKTFEFISNV
;
A
#
# COMPACT_ATOMS: atom_id res chain seq x y z
N LEU A 1 10.17 -13.69 11.93
CA LEU A 1 9.66 -12.40 12.42
C LEU A 1 8.82 -12.71 13.64
N GLU A 2 8.96 -11.93 14.72
CA GLU A 2 8.02 -12.04 15.84
C GLU A 2 6.60 -11.78 15.35
N LYS A 3 5.59 -12.29 16.07
CA LYS A 3 4.19 -12.29 15.63
C LYS A 3 3.65 -10.91 15.25
N ASP A 4 4.23 -9.84 15.79
CA ASP A 4 3.78 -8.45 15.57
C ASP A 4 4.68 -7.65 14.63
N GLN A 5 5.71 -8.28 14.05
CA GLN A 5 6.62 -7.61 13.13
C GLN A 5 6.10 -7.69 11.68
N TRP A 6 6.33 -6.60 10.95
CA TRP A 6 6.10 -6.48 9.51
C TRP A 6 7.35 -5.93 8.84
N ILE A 7 7.46 -6.15 7.54
CA ILE A 7 8.60 -5.69 6.73
C ILE A 7 8.11 -4.91 5.52
N ILE A 8 8.83 -3.83 5.22
CA ILE A 8 8.76 -3.12 3.94
C ILE A 8 10.11 -3.30 3.26
N LEU A 9 10.08 -3.78 2.01
CA LEU A 9 11.25 -3.85 1.16
C LEU A 9 11.25 -2.71 0.15
N ASN A 10 12.37 -2.52 -0.55
CA ASN A 10 12.57 -1.45 -1.51
C ASN A 10 12.38 -0.06 -0.88
N LEU A 11 13.17 0.25 0.16
CA LEU A 11 13.11 1.55 0.83
C LEU A 11 13.24 2.68 -0.20
N GLN A 12 12.30 3.61 -0.14
CA GLN A 12 12.14 4.75 -1.03
C GLN A 12 12.07 4.41 -2.52
N GLN A 13 11.65 3.18 -2.85
CA GLN A 13 11.47 2.71 -4.23
C GLN A 13 12.75 2.87 -5.09
N THR A 14 13.92 2.70 -4.49
CA THR A 14 15.23 2.81 -5.18
C THR A 14 15.45 1.72 -6.23
N GLY A 15 14.90 0.54 -5.99
CA GLY A 15 14.93 -0.58 -6.92
C GLY A 15 13.80 -0.55 -7.94
N TYR A 16 14.11 -0.92 -9.18
CA TYR A 16 13.13 -1.06 -10.26
C TYR A 16 12.39 -2.40 -10.21
N TYR A 17 11.67 -2.64 -9.12
CA TYR A 17 10.86 -3.84 -8.92
C TYR A 17 9.70 -3.56 -7.96
N ARG A 18 8.62 -4.34 -8.13
CA ARG A 18 7.45 -4.35 -7.23
C ARG A 18 7.68 -5.32 -6.08
N VAL A 19 7.07 -5.08 -4.93
CA VAL A 19 7.18 -5.97 -3.78
C VAL A 19 5.81 -6.57 -3.46
N ASN A 20 5.68 -7.88 -3.61
CA ASN A 20 4.51 -8.61 -3.13
C ASN A 20 4.84 -9.26 -1.78
N TYR A 21 3.94 -9.10 -0.82
CA TYR A 21 4.01 -9.75 0.48
C TYR A 21 2.94 -10.83 0.60
N ASP A 22 3.09 -11.73 1.56
CA ASP A 22 1.96 -12.55 1.99
C ASP A 22 0.85 -11.69 2.59
N THR A 23 -0.36 -12.25 2.64
CA THR A 23 -1.55 -11.56 3.14
C THR A 23 -1.39 -11.08 4.59
N GLU A 24 -0.64 -11.79 5.43
CA GLU A 24 -0.45 -11.41 6.82
C GLU A 24 0.39 -10.13 6.93
N ASN A 25 1.49 -10.04 6.19
CA ASN A 25 2.32 -8.84 6.16
C ASN A 25 1.59 -7.65 5.53
N TRP A 26 0.79 -7.85 4.47
CA TRP A 26 -0.07 -6.80 3.93
C TRP A 26 -1.03 -6.24 4.98
N ARG A 27 -1.70 -7.12 5.74
CA ARG A 27 -2.61 -6.70 6.82
C ARG A 27 -1.89 -5.97 7.94
N LYS A 28 -0.69 -6.41 8.34
CA LYS A 28 0.11 -5.69 9.34
C LYS A 28 0.55 -4.31 8.86
N ILE A 29 0.93 -4.18 7.58
CA ILE A 29 1.21 -2.89 6.96
C ILE A 29 -0.06 -2.01 6.98
N ALA A 30 -1.22 -2.55 6.64
CA ALA A 30 -2.49 -1.83 6.70
C ALA A 30 -2.81 -1.33 8.13
N LEU A 31 -2.63 -2.18 9.14
CA LEU A 31 -2.80 -1.80 10.55
C LEU A 31 -1.87 -0.64 10.91
N TYR A 32 -0.59 -0.70 10.52
CA TYR A 32 0.36 0.36 10.80
C TYR A 32 0.05 1.65 10.06
N LEU A 33 -0.36 1.58 8.80
CA LEU A 33 -0.74 2.76 8.00
C LEU A 33 -1.98 3.48 8.58
N ASN A 34 -2.90 2.74 9.18
CA ASN A 34 -4.09 3.31 9.82
C ASN A 34 -3.82 3.86 11.24
N SER A 35 -2.63 3.63 11.81
CA SER A 35 -2.20 4.19 13.10
C SER A 35 -1.87 5.70 13.00
N GLU A 36 -1.58 6.33 14.14
CA GLU A 36 -1.12 7.73 14.16
C GLU A 36 0.36 7.85 13.75
N GLU A 37 1.09 6.73 13.82
CA GLU A 37 2.50 6.58 13.55
C GLU A 37 2.84 6.34 12.06
N TYR A 38 1.84 6.35 11.17
CA TYR A 38 2.01 6.03 9.73
C TYR A 38 3.11 6.85 9.04
N ARG A 39 3.40 8.06 9.54
CA ARG A 39 4.44 8.96 9.03
C ARG A 39 5.86 8.43 9.24
N ASN A 40 6.04 7.42 10.08
CA ASN A 40 7.32 6.72 10.23
C ASN A 40 7.66 5.90 8.98
N ILE A 41 6.65 5.53 8.17
CA ILE A 41 6.88 5.00 6.83
C ILE A 41 7.11 6.19 5.89
N HIS A 42 8.23 6.20 5.19
CA HIS A 42 8.58 7.25 4.24
C HIS A 42 7.49 7.41 3.16
N VAL A 43 7.18 8.64 2.76
CA VAL A 43 6.11 8.96 1.79
C VAL A 43 6.21 8.15 0.49
N LEU A 44 7.42 7.98 -0.04
CA LEU A 44 7.65 7.17 -1.25
C LEU A 44 7.28 5.69 -1.04
N ASN A 45 7.54 5.12 0.13
CA ASN A 45 7.11 3.75 0.43
C ASN A 45 5.61 3.65 0.63
N ARG A 46 4.96 4.67 1.22
CA ARG A 46 3.49 4.71 1.33
C ARG A 46 2.81 4.74 -0.03
N ALA A 47 3.34 5.55 -0.96
CA ALA A 47 2.90 5.59 -2.35
C ALA A 47 3.14 4.24 -3.06
N GLN A 48 4.34 3.67 -2.91
CA GLN A 48 4.69 2.36 -3.47
C GLN A 48 3.74 1.26 -2.96
N ILE A 49 3.42 1.24 -1.66
CA ILE A 49 2.51 0.25 -1.06
C ILE A 49 1.14 0.28 -1.75
N ILE A 50 0.57 1.46 -1.96
CA ILE A 50 -0.74 1.58 -2.61
C ILE A 50 -0.65 1.16 -4.09
N ASP A 51 0.40 1.58 -4.80
CA ASP A 51 0.60 1.24 -6.21
C ASP A 51 0.81 -0.27 -6.42
N ASP A 52 1.69 -0.89 -5.63
CA ASP A 52 1.98 -2.32 -5.69
C ASP A 52 0.74 -3.15 -5.30
N ALA A 53 0.05 -2.79 -4.22
CA ALA A 53 -1.16 -3.50 -3.79
C ALA A 53 -2.25 -3.45 -4.86
N PHE A 54 -2.48 -2.29 -5.48
CA PHE A 54 -3.46 -2.16 -6.55
C PHE A 54 -3.07 -2.98 -7.79
N HIS A 55 -1.80 -2.94 -8.18
CA HIS A 55 -1.29 -3.78 -9.27
C HIS A 55 -1.56 -5.27 -9.02
N PHE A 56 -1.32 -5.76 -7.80
CA PHE A 56 -1.58 -7.16 -7.47
C PHE A 56 -3.07 -7.52 -7.36
N VAL A 57 -3.95 -6.56 -7.08
CA VAL A 57 -5.40 -6.76 -7.23
C VAL A 57 -5.76 -7.01 -8.70
N ILE A 58 -5.24 -6.19 -9.62
CA ILE A 58 -5.49 -6.37 -11.06
C ILE A 58 -4.98 -7.73 -11.53
N GLU A 59 -3.80 -8.15 -11.05
CA GLU A 59 -3.23 -9.46 -11.36
C GLU A 59 -3.90 -10.65 -10.62
N GLN A 60 -4.94 -10.40 -9.81
CA GLN A 60 -5.63 -11.41 -8.99
C GLN A 60 -4.69 -12.14 -8.01
N LYS A 61 -3.59 -11.49 -7.61
CA LYS A 61 -2.60 -11.98 -6.63
C LYS A 61 -2.83 -11.43 -5.22
N LEU A 62 -3.70 -10.43 -5.07
CA LEU A 62 -4.11 -9.86 -3.80
C LEU A 62 -5.63 -9.70 -3.79
N GLU A 63 -6.28 -10.06 -2.69
CA GLU A 63 -7.71 -9.83 -2.54
C GLU A 63 -8.01 -8.33 -2.44
N PHE A 64 -9.08 -7.89 -3.12
CA PHE A 64 -9.52 -6.49 -3.08
C PHE A 64 -9.81 -6.01 -1.64
N SER A 65 -10.28 -6.90 -0.77
CA SER A 65 -10.50 -6.64 0.66
C SER A 65 -9.23 -6.12 1.34
N VAL A 66 -8.08 -6.76 1.09
CA VAL A 66 -6.79 -6.40 1.68
C VAL A 66 -6.28 -5.08 1.11
N PHE A 67 -6.45 -4.85 -0.19
CA PHE A 67 -6.18 -3.54 -0.78
C PHE A 67 -7.03 -2.44 -0.13
N TRP A 68 -8.31 -2.71 0.12
CA TRP A 68 -9.19 -1.74 0.75
C TRP A 68 -8.76 -1.41 2.18
N GLU A 69 -8.33 -2.41 2.97
CA GLU A 69 -7.75 -2.21 4.30
C GLU A 69 -6.55 -1.25 4.27
N LEU A 70 -5.71 -1.32 3.22
CA LEU A 70 -4.64 -0.35 2.99
C LEU A 70 -5.22 1.01 2.61
N ALA A 71 -6.07 1.10 1.59
CA ALA A 71 -6.55 2.37 1.04
C ALA A 71 -7.28 3.26 2.07
N ILE A 72 -7.88 2.68 3.13
CA ILE A 72 -8.53 3.44 4.20
C ILE A 72 -7.60 4.50 4.82
N TYR A 73 -6.29 4.24 4.95
CA TYR A 73 -5.40 5.21 5.58
C TYR A 73 -5.29 6.53 4.79
N LEU A 74 -5.57 6.51 3.49
CA LEU A 74 -5.46 7.70 2.63
C LEU A 74 -6.33 8.86 3.14
N GLN A 75 -7.41 8.58 3.88
CA GLN A 75 -8.22 9.59 4.54
C GLN A 75 -7.40 10.50 5.49
N LYS A 76 -6.28 10.00 6.05
CA LYS A 76 -5.35 10.73 6.92
C LYS A 76 -4.13 11.29 6.18
N GLU A 77 -3.96 10.94 4.91
CA GLU A 77 -2.78 11.28 4.11
C GLU A 77 -2.89 12.70 3.55
N LYS A 78 -1.81 13.48 3.69
CA LYS A 78 -1.72 14.87 3.23
C LYS A 78 -0.73 15.04 2.07
N ASP A 79 0.15 14.07 1.85
CA ASP A 79 1.10 14.11 0.75
C ASP A 79 0.43 13.74 -0.58
N CYS A 80 0.45 14.64 -1.56
CA CYS A 80 -0.21 14.42 -2.86
C CYS A 80 0.41 13.26 -3.65
N MET A 81 1.69 12.97 -3.42
CA MET A 81 2.41 11.87 -4.08
C MET A 81 1.77 10.52 -3.77
N THR A 82 1.27 10.34 -2.55
CA THR A 82 0.60 9.12 -2.12
C THR A 82 -0.81 8.99 -2.70
N TRP A 83 -1.46 10.10 -3.04
CA TRP A 83 -2.78 10.11 -3.68
C TRP A 83 -2.73 9.76 -5.17
N TYR A 84 -1.59 9.97 -5.85
CA TYR A 84 -1.46 9.69 -7.28
C TYR A 84 -1.80 8.23 -7.64
N PRO A 85 -1.24 7.20 -6.96
CA PRO A 85 -1.65 5.81 -7.17
C PRO A 85 -3.16 5.59 -7.03
N MET A 86 -3.79 6.20 -6.02
CA MET A 86 -5.22 6.06 -5.78
C MET A 86 -6.08 6.68 -6.90
N ILE A 87 -5.64 7.81 -7.46
CA ILE A 87 -6.32 8.42 -8.62
C ILE A 87 -6.26 7.48 -9.82
N LYS A 88 -5.09 6.86 -10.09
CA LYS A 88 -4.96 5.85 -11.16
C LYS A 88 -5.86 4.63 -10.91
N THR A 89 -6.00 4.22 -9.66
CA THR A 89 -6.94 3.17 -9.26
C THR A 89 -8.39 3.53 -9.58
N PHE A 90 -8.83 4.74 -9.22
CA PHE A 90 -10.18 5.20 -9.53
C PHE A 90 -10.44 5.33 -11.03
N GLU A 91 -9.47 5.85 -11.79
CA GLU A 91 -9.55 5.88 -13.26
C GLU A 91 -9.78 4.47 -13.82
N PHE A 92 -9.00 3.49 -13.37
CA PHE A 92 -9.16 2.11 -13.83
C PHE A 92 -10.54 1.55 -13.48
N ILE A 93 -10.98 1.65 -12.22
CA ILE A 93 -12.28 1.12 -11.76
C ILE A 93 -13.44 1.81 -12.49
N SER A 94 -13.34 3.11 -12.77
CA SER A 94 -14.39 3.86 -13.45
C SER A 94 -14.58 3.47 -14.93
N ASN A 95 -13.57 2.86 -15.54
CA ASN A 95 -13.58 2.42 -16.92
C ASN A 95 -13.94 0.93 -17.09
N VAL A 96 -14.20 0.23 -15.98
CA VAL A 96 -14.67 -1.16 -15.92
C VAL A 96 -16.18 -1.17 -15.75
#